data_AF-A0A6H9LBC1-F1
#
_entry.id   AF-A0A6H9LBC1-F1
#
_cell.length_a   1.000
_cell.length_b   1.000
_cell.length_c   1.000
_cell.angle_alpha   90.00
_cell.angle_beta   90.00
_cell.angle_gamma   90.00
#
_symmetry.space_group_name_H-M   'P 1'
#
loop_
_entity.id
_entity.type
_entity.pdbx_description
1 polymer ?
#
loop_
_entity_poly.entity_id
_entity_poly.type
_entity_poly.pdbx_seq_one_letter_code
_entity_poly.pdbx_strand_id
1 'polypeptide(L)'
;MKMAVENCTLTHFERLKMKQLNWKTNVTSISFGLLILGIGSVSAQFDKSAPEKIWQTKQIDVLQSNYRNTNGMPSRDTFLKNHGLFQAEVNYRVSAYFTISFKQNDIVDSNSRLKLIEDAHPVSIDFYLKNDKVYNSPNKLSPLWDGRVYEDNNKIVVGGYSSRHNERPVGRFNDSGKFEVTLDKNLIAEFPILQTPAEAIIFDPFEWRIYKIEPTNGESVREESQQYLPISMYDSQGQLIGGIQFEIKKEENNLVLFGNIDGNVLKIAEAGLDSEIINKREGYQPQLQDGCVQPEGGKVVTLTFKGRFTDNLIAQNDMLFLKNYHHENRKVAKQKRTSIKIDGHFEDWRNIAGISDPKGDYVSYLYPNPDTDILQFKVSNDDKYLYFYSRVAGVHGRTGGKGRYYWYTYIDVDANPNTGYPPTRDDNCYFGIAIGDDCEAQFEFIGNKFIKTFFGFTGMGTEKQSIDGKLTLGPSYYSAKDLQGKMRDRYKVEYVNRNGTRSTTHDYTEGTSEDLIIALSADGSEVEMRAELAGFLWDENGKPIVSTGQIINIAVGAEGSSDFYGSDDWGADSSPVIYGYKIQ
;
A
#
# COMPACT_ATOMS: atom_id res chain seq x y z
N MET A 1 40.35 -13.89 36.09
CA MET A 1 40.60 -13.63 34.66
C MET A 1 39.42 -12.80 34.16
N LYS A 2 39.58 -11.47 34.17
CA LYS A 2 38.58 -10.45 33.79
C LYS A 2 39.09 -9.81 32.49
N MET A 3 38.29 -9.83 31.42
CA MET A 3 38.36 -8.96 30.24
C MET A 3 37.03 -9.18 29.48
N ALA A 4 36.42 -8.25 28.78
CA ALA A 4 36.34 -6.79 28.79
C ALA A 4 35.14 -6.53 27.86
N VAL A 5 34.18 -5.72 28.31
CA VAL A 5 33.03 -5.28 27.51
C VAL A 5 33.47 -3.99 26.81
N GLU A 6 33.57 -4.00 25.49
CA GLU A 6 33.84 -2.80 24.68
C GLU A 6 32.72 -2.58 23.66
N ASN A 7 31.94 -1.53 23.96
CA ASN A 7 31.41 -0.50 23.06
C ASN A 7 31.38 -0.78 21.55
N CYS A 8 30.18 -1.04 21.02
CA CYS A 8 29.84 -0.72 19.63
C CYS A 8 28.95 0.51 19.63
N THR A 9 29.57 1.67 19.40
CA THR A 9 28.94 2.98 19.26
C THR A 9 28.44 3.22 17.83
N LEU A 10 27.16 3.56 17.71
CA LEU A 10 26.54 4.52 16.77
C LEU A 10 27.12 4.60 15.35
N THR A 11 26.44 3.97 14.38
CA THR A 11 26.70 4.18 12.95
C THR A 11 25.80 5.27 12.35
N HIS A 12 26.47 6.37 11.97
CA HIS A 12 26.29 7.18 10.75
C HIS A 12 25.09 8.13 10.53
N PHE A 13 24.15 8.34 11.46
CA PHE A 13 23.02 9.28 11.22
C PHE A 13 23.03 10.63 11.97
N GLU A 14 24.03 10.92 12.82
CA GLU A 14 24.01 12.11 13.71
C GLU A 14 24.96 13.28 13.32
N ARG A 15 25.46 13.39 12.08
CA ARG A 15 26.46 14.43 11.73
C ARG A 15 25.99 15.69 10.99
N LEU A 16 24.69 15.90 10.77
CA LEU A 16 24.23 17.12 10.11
C LEU A 16 22.96 17.69 10.77
N LYS A 17 23.14 18.65 11.69
CA LYS A 17 22.29 19.87 11.82
C LYS A 17 22.77 20.76 12.98
N MET A 18 23.36 21.91 12.66
CA MET A 18 23.49 23.07 13.55
C MET A 18 23.44 24.35 12.71
N LYS A 19 22.29 25.05 12.73
CA LYS A 19 22.19 26.49 13.05
C LYS A 19 20.72 26.96 13.01
N GLN A 20 20.35 27.62 14.10
CA GLN A 20 19.04 28.17 14.45
C GLN A 20 18.67 29.43 13.62
N LEU A 21 17.36 29.67 13.46
CA LEU A 21 16.77 31.01 13.61
C LEU A 21 15.29 30.90 13.99
N ASN A 22 14.95 31.46 15.16
CA ASN A 22 13.61 31.57 15.75
C ASN A 22 12.73 32.57 14.99
N TRP A 23 11.40 32.45 15.09
CA TRP A 23 10.45 33.56 15.38
C TRP A 23 9.09 32.99 15.86
N LYS A 24 8.46 33.68 16.81
CA LYS A 24 7.30 33.24 17.63
C LYS A 24 5.95 33.72 17.08
N THR A 25 5.01 32.77 16.99
CA THR A 25 3.57 32.75 17.37
C THR A 25 2.74 34.04 17.46
N ASN A 26 1.51 34.01 16.92
CA ASN A 26 0.26 33.93 17.71
C ASN A 26 -1.00 33.90 16.81
N VAL A 27 -1.91 32.96 17.08
CA VAL A 27 -3.31 32.97 16.62
C VAL A 27 -4.20 32.78 17.85
N THR A 28 -5.29 33.55 17.93
CA THR A 28 -6.36 33.44 18.92
C THR A 28 -7.58 32.72 18.32
N SER A 29 -8.16 31.84 19.13
CA SER A 29 -9.32 30.97 18.85
C SER A 29 -10.66 31.69 19.03
N ILE A 30 -11.72 31.17 18.38
CA ILE A 30 -13.13 31.28 18.83
C ILE A 30 -13.87 29.97 18.50
N SER A 31 -14.63 29.48 19.50
CA SER A 31 -15.45 28.26 19.54
C SER A 31 -16.93 28.51 19.20
N PHE A 32 -17.70 27.44 18.94
CA PHE A 32 -19.16 27.18 19.09
C PHE A 32 -19.60 26.25 17.94
N GLY A 33 -20.48 25.26 18.04
CA GLY A 33 -21.40 24.79 19.07
C GLY A 33 -22.20 23.58 18.50
N LEU A 34 -22.67 22.75 19.40
CA LEU A 34 -23.35 21.45 19.28
C LEU A 34 -24.70 21.47 18.50
N LEU A 35 -25.05 20.40 17.75
CA LEU A 35 -26.32 19.63 17.91
C LEU A 35 -26.39 18.37 17.02
N ILE A 36 -27.29 17.44 17.39
CA ILE A 36 -27.30 15.98 17.20
C ILE A 36 -28.50 15.50 16.33
N LEU A 37 -28.36 14.31 15.71
CA LEU A 37 -29.30 13.19 15.51
C LEU A 37 -29.80 12.86 14.08
N GLY A 38 -29.69 11.56 13.72
CA GLY A 38 -30.49 10.90 12.69
C GLY A 38 -29.87 9.59 12.16
N ILE A 39 -30.37 8.44 12.61
CA ILE A 39 -29.86 7.08 12.28
C ILE A 39 -30.63 6.52 11.07
N GLY A 40 -29.91 5.98 10.08
CA GLY A 40 -30.44 5.22 8.96
C GLY A 40 -29.49 4.08 8.58
N SER A 41 -30.04 2.88 8.39
CA SER A 41 -29.32 1.66 8.00
C SER A 41 -28.82 1.73 6.56
N VAL A 42 -27.51 1.57 6.33
CA VAL A 42 -26.89 1.59 5.00
C VAL A 42 -26.09 0.31 4.78
N SER A 43 -26.46 -0.43 3.74
CA SER A 43 -25.63 -1.45 3.10
C SER A 43 -24.39 -0.78 2.53
N ALA A 44 -23.19 -1.31 2.79
CA ALA A 44 -21.94 -0.80 2.24
C ALA A 44 -21.92 -0.89 0.70
N GLN A 45 -22.54 0.09 0.04
CA GLN A 45 -22.09 0.58 -1.25
C GLN A 45 -20.86 1.43 -0.94
N PHE A 46 -19.75 1.15 -1.62
CA PHE A 46 -18.64 2.07 -1.70
C PHE A 46 -19.16 3.38 -2.29
N ASP A 47 -19.50 4.32 -1.42
CA ASP A 47 -19.82 5.66 -1.83
C ASP A 47 -18.51 6.35 -2.18
N LYS A 48 -18.23 6.49 -3.48
CA LYS A 48 -17.10 7.27 -4.00
C LYS A 48 -17.24 8.79 -3.72
N SER A 49 -18.19 9.22 -2.89
CA SER A 49 -18.54 10.64 -2.68
C SER A 49 -18.49 11.17 -1.24
N ALA A 50 -17.70 10.56 -0.35
CA ALA A 50 -17.25 11.21 0.91
C ALA A 50 -15.85 11.85 0.71
N PRO A 51 -15.60 13.05 1.25
CA PRO A 51 -15.61 14.25 0.43
C PRO A 51 -14.22 14.62 -0.12
N GLU A 52 -14.13 14.81 -1.44
CA GLU A 52 -13.05 15.54 -2.15
C GLU A 52 -12.90 17.02 -1.71
N LYS A 53 -13.48 17.44 -0.59
CA LYS A 53 -13.51 18.85 -0.14
C LYS A 53 -12.29 19.29 0.68
N ILE A 54 -11.24 18.48 0.79
CA ILE A 54 -10.10 18.87 1.66
C ILE A 54 -9.20 19.92 0.98
N TRP A 55 -9.26 20.15 -0.34
CA TRP A 55 -8.32 21.07 -1.01
C TRP A 55 -8.90 21.91 -2.17
N GLN A 56 -10.20 22.22 -2.19
CA GLN A 56 -10.73 23.16 -3.20
C GLN A 56 -10.38 24.60 -2.80
N THR A 57 -9.40 25.15 -3.49
CA THR A 57 -8.93 26.53 -3.29
C THR A 57 -9.08 27.35 -4.55
N LYS A 58 -9.07 28.68 -4.39
CA LYS A 58 -9.18 29.61 -5.52
C LYS A 58 -8.11 29.36 -6.59
N GLN A 59 -6.93 28.87 -6.19
CA GLN A 59 -5.83 28.63 -7.12
C GLN A 59 -6.07 27.38 -7.97
N ILE A 60 -6.67 26.33 -7.42
CA ILE A 60 -7.12 25.16 -8.21
C ILE A 60 -8.17 25.57 -9.22
N ASP A 61 -9.15 26.36 -8.81
CA ASP A 61 -10.21 26.82 -9.72
C ASP A 61 -9.62 27.56 -10.92
N VAL A 62 -8.59 28.41 -10.68
CA VAL A 62 -7.85 29.08 -11.74
C VAL A 62 -7.15 28.09 -12.66
N LEU A 63 -6.41 27.12 -12.12
CA LEU A 63 -5.69 26.13 -12.93
C LEU A 63 -6.64 25.23 -13.75
N GLN A 64 -7.71 24.73 -13.13
CA GLN A 64 -8.73 23.93 -13.80
C GLN A 64 -9.45 24.74 -14.88
N SER A 65 -9.63 26.04 -14.68
CA SER A 65 -10.28 26.93 -15.65
C SER A 65 -9.53 27.10 -16.98
N ASN A 66 -8.23 26.75 -17.01
CA ASN A 66 -7.43 26.73 -18.24
C ASN A 66 -7.84 25.59 -19.19
N TYR A 67 -8.57 24.59 -18.69
CA TYR A 67 -8.88 23.35 -19.41
C TYR A 67 -10.39 23.12 -19.48
N ARG A 68 -11.09 23.85 -20.33
CA ARG A 68 -12.55 23.78 -20.46
C ARG A 68 -12.99 22.93 -21.65
N ASN A 69 -14.00 22.09 -21.44
CA ASN A 69 -14.67 21.36 -22.52
C ASN A 69 -15.55 22.28 -23.38
N THR A 70 -16.24 21.70 -24.37
CA THR A 70 -17.14 22.43 -25.29
C THR A 70 -18.30 23.14 -24.60
N ASN A 71 -18.66 22.73 -23.39
CA ASN A 71 -19.72 23.36 -22.58
C ASN A 71 -19.16 24.44 -21.65
N GLY A 72 -17.87 24.76 -21.75
CA GLY A 72 -17.20 25.75 -20.90
C GLY A 72 -16.90 25.26 -19.49
N MET A 73 -17.09 23.97 -19.17
CA MET A 73 -16.79 23.42 -17.84
C MET A 73 -15.36 22.88 -17.77
N PRO A 74 -14.62 23.06 -16.65
CA PRO A 74 -13.34 22.40 -16.45
C PRO A 74 -13.40 20.90 -16.72
N SER A 75 -12.39 20.36 -17.38
CA SER A 75 -12.38 18.99 -17.89
C SER A 75 -10.97 18.42 -17.95
N ARG A 76 -10.78 17.31 -17.24
CA ARG A 76 -9.53 16.56 -17.26
C ARG A 76 -9.17 16.04 -18.66
N ASP A 77 -10.16 15.59 -19.44
CA ASP A 77 -9.91 15.18 -20.83
C ASP A 77 -9.32 16.30 -21.68
N THR A 78 -9.73 17.54 -21.43
CA THR A 78 -9.16 18.72 -22.11
C THR A 78 -7.73 18.97 -21.65
N PHE A 79 -7.45 18.80 -20.35
CA PHE A 79 -6.09 18.82 -19.81
C PHE A 79 -5.19 17.77 -20.49
N LEU A 80 -5.61 16.50 -20.54
CA LEU A 80 -4.86 15.43 -21.19
C LEU A 80 -4.59 15.74 -22.67
N LYS A 81 -5.60 16.23 -23.42
CA LYS A 81 -5.43 16.61 -24.82
C LYS A 81 -4.44 17.77 -25.00
N ASN A 82 -4.53 18.82 -24.18
CA ASN A 82 -3.64 19.99 -24.27
C ASN A 82 -2.17 19.63 -24.03
N HIS A 83 -1.92 18.59 -23.26
CA HIS A 83 -0.57 18.06 -23.03
C HIS A 83 -0.19 16.93 -23.99
N GLY A 84 -1.01 16.59 -25.00
CA GLY A 84 -0.70 15.51 -25.94
C GLY A 84 -0.70 14.12 -25.30
N LEU A 85 -1.55 13.91 -24.29
CA LEU A 85 -1.70 12.67 -23.51
C LEU A 85 -2.99 11.92 -23.87
N PHE A 86 -3.60 12.23 -25.01
CA PHE A 86 -4.82 11.57 -25.45
C PHE A 86 -4.49 10.16 -25.97
N GLN A 87 -5.42 9.24 -25.77
CA GLN A 87 -5.24 7.84 -26.11
C GLN A 87 -5.96 7.55 -27.43
N ALA A 88 -5.22 7.41 -28.52
CA ALA A 88 -5.74 6.99 -29.82
C ALA A 88 -5.45 5.51 -30.06
N GLU A 89 -6.30 4.83 -30.85
CA GLU A 89 -6.09 3.43 -31.25
C GLU A 89 -5.87 2.49 -30.05
N VAL A 90 -6.69 2.67 -29.02
CA VAL A 90 -6.55 1.93 -27.76
C VAL A 90 -6.90 0.46 -27.97
N ASN A 91 -5.95 -0.41 -27.66
CA ASN A 91 -6.09 -1.85 -27.68
C ASN A 91 -5.93 -2.38 -26.25
N TYR A 92 -6.91 -3.14 -25.79
CA TYR A 92 -6.88 -3.80 -24.50
C TYR A 92 -6.70 -5.31 -24.68
N ARG A 93 -5.95 -5.91 -23.77
CA ARG A 93 -5.84 -7.35 -23.62
C ARG A 93 -5.86 -7.71 -22.15
N VAL A 94 -6.93 -8.37 -21.74
CA VAL A 94 -7.03 -9.02 -20.43
C VAL A 94 -6.60 -10.48 -20.57
N SER A 95 -5.66 -10.91 -19.74
CA SER A 95 -5.15 -12.29 -19.71
C SER A 95 -5.24 -12.87 -18.30
N ALA A 96 -5.70 -14.12 -18.20
CA ALA A 96 -5.72 -14.86 -16.95
C ALA A 96 -4.36 -15.52 -16.67
N TYR A 97 -3.92 -15.48 -15.41
CA TYR A 97 -2.71 -16.15 -14.96
C TYR A 97 -2.98 -16.91 -13.66
N PHE A 98 -2.38 -18.08 -13.57
CA PHE A 98 -2.39 -18.90 -12.36
C PHE A 98 -0.97 -19.05 -11.85
N THR A 99 -0.80 -18.94 -10.54
CA THR A 99 0.45 -19.28 -9.84
C THR A 99 0.21 -20.50 -8.96
N ILE A 100 1.19 -21.39 -8.91
CA ILE A 100 1.12 -22.59 -8.07
C ILE A 100 2.50 -22.89 -7.50
N SER A 101 2.53 -23.21 -6.22
CA SER A 101 3.75 -23.50 -5.48
C SER A 101 3.82 -24.98 -5.13
N PHE A 102 4.97 -25.60 -5.37
CA PHE A 102 5.26 -26.98 -4.98
C PHE A 102 6.56 -27.03 -4.19
N LYS A 103 6.75 -28.07 -3.36
CA LYS A 103 8.07 -28.36 -2.82
C LYS A 103 9.01 -28.71 -3.98
N GLN A 104 10.24 -28.25 -3.93
CA GLN A 104 11.21 -28.43 -5.02
C GLN A 104 11.43 -29.91 -5.37
N ASN A 105 11.34 -30.79 -4.37
CA ASN A 105 11.48 -32.24 -4.56
C ASN A 105 10.26 -32.91 -5.16
N ASP A 106 9.10 -32.25 -5.23
CA ASP A 106 7.85 -32.81 -5.76
C ASP A 106 7.70 -32.59 -7.27
N ILE A 107 8.65 -31.86 -7.88
CA ILE A 107 8.61 -31.49 -9.28
C ILE A 107 9.88 -31.91 -10.01
N VAL A 108 9.71 -32.36 -11.25
CA VAL A 108 10.79 -32.53 -12.23
C VAL A 108 10.53 -31.56 -13.36
N ASP A 109 11.46 -30.63 -13.56
CA ASP A 109 11.41 -29.72 -14.70
C ASP A 109 12.10 -30.36 -15.90
N SER A 110 11.36 -30.60 -16.98
CA SER A 110 11.92 -31.05 -18.24
C SER A 110 11.35 -30.20 -19.39
N ASN A 111 12.20 -29.42 -20.05
CA ASN A 111 11.86 -28.60 -21.22
C ASN A 111 10.71 -27.60 -20.96
N SER A 112 10.76 -26.83 -19.86
CA SER A 112 9.76 -25.80 -19.52
C SER A 112 8.33 -26.31 -19.32
N ARG A 113 8.18 -27.62 -19.08
CA ARG A 113 6.93 -28.26 -18.72
C ARG A 113 7.05 -28.88 -17.34
N LEU A 114 5.96 -28.79 -16.58
CA LEU A 114 5.89 -29.36 -15.25
C LEU A 114 5.64 -30.86 -15.33
N LYS A 115 6.53 -31.66 -14.76
CA LYS A 115 6.25 -33.05 -14.42
C LYS A 115 6.16 -33.17 -12.91
N LEU A 116 4.98 -33.54 -12.42
CA LEU A 116 4.78 -33.83 -11.01
C LEU A 116 5.26 -35.24 -10.68
N ILE A 117 5.89 -35.41 -9.52
CA ILE A 117 6.06 -36.71 -8.90
C ILE A 117 4.68 -37.17 -8.39
N GLU A 118 4.42 -38.48 -8.41
CA GLU A 118 3.19 -39.07 -7.89
C GLU A 118 2.92 -38.56 -6.46
N ASP A 119 1.67 -38.17 -6.17
CA ASP A 119 1.20 -37.55 -4.92
C ASP A 119 1.65 -36.10 -4.62
N ALA A 120 2.25 -35.38 -5.58
CA ALA A 120 2.58 -33.96 -5.40
C ALA A 120 1.32 -33.09 -5.17
N HIS A 121 1.24 -32.47 -3.99
CA HIS A 121 0.21 -31.51 -3.62
C HIS A 121 0.75 -30.08 -3.64
N PRO A 122 -0.01 -29.12 -4.17
CA PRO A 122 0.40 -27.72 -4.11
C PRO A 122 0.43 -27.21 -2.68
N VAL A 123 1.45 -26.42 -2.37
CA VAL A 123 1.57 -25.66 -1.11
C VAL A 123 0.62 -24.45 -1.16
N SER A 124 0.54 -23.78 -2.31
CA SER A 124 -0.39 -22.67 -2.54
C SER A 124 -0.79 -22.60 -4.01
N ILE A 125 -1.97 -22.03 -4.26
CA ILE A 125 -2.47 -21.70 -5.60
C ILE A 125 -3.01 -20.27 -5.56
N ASP A 126 -2.78 -19.50 -6.61
CA ASP A 126 -3.29 -18.15 -6.71
C ASP A 126 -3.62 -17.78 -8.17
N PHE A 127 -4.35 -16.68 -8.34
CA PHE A 127 -4.88 -16.21 -9.62
C PHE A 127 -4.79 -14.69 -9.71
N TYR A 128 -4.40 -14.20 -10.89
CA TYR A 128 -4.49 -12.80 -11.21
C TYR A 128 -4.81 -12.55 -12.68
N LEU A 129 -5.37 -11.38 -12.94
CA LEU A 129 -5.51 -10.83 -14.27
C LEU A 129 -4.35 -9.92 -14.57
N LYS A 130 -3.85 -10.00 -15.80
CA LYS A 130 -2.95 -9.01 -16.37
C LYS A 130 -3.70 -8.24 -17.45
N ASN A 131 -3.74 -6.92 -17.29
CA ASN A 131 -4.32 -6.00 -18.26
C ASN A 131 -3.20 -5.30 -19.00
N ASP A 132 -3.03 -5.64 -20.28
CA ASP A 132 -2.15 -4.92 -21.19
C ASP A 132 -3.01 -3.90 -21.96
N LYS A 133 -2.61 -2.63 -21.92
CA LYS A 133 -3.23 -1.56 -22.68
C LYS A 133 -2.18 -0.90 -23.56
N VAL A 134 -2.46 -0.85 -24.86
CA VAL A 134 -1.56 -0.26 -25.86
C VAL A 134 -2.32 0.84 -26.59
N TYR A 135 -1.73 2.03 -26.70
CA TYR A 135 -2.35 3.16 -27.39
C TYR A 135 -1.31 4.09 -28.00
N ASN A 136 -1.73 4.87 -28.97
CA ASN A 136 -0.92 5.91 -29.59
C ASN A 136 -1.20 7.25 -28.91
N SER A 137 -0.13 7.95 -28.54
CA SER A 137 -0.18 9.27 -27.91
C SER A 137 1.11 10.03 -28.25
N PRO A 138 1.08 11.35 -28.49
CA PRO A 138 2.30 12.15 -28.67
C PRO A 138 3.25 12.08 -27.47
N ASN A 139 2.67 12.02 -26.28
CA ASN A 139 3.39 11.99 -25.02
C ASN A 139 2.84 10.88 -24.11
N LYS A 140 3.68 10.40 -23.18
CA LYS A 140 3.28 9.52 -22.08
C LYS A 140 3.49 10.23 -20.74
N LEU A 141 2.71 9.83 -19.74
CA LEU A 141 2.90 10.25 -18.36
C LEU A 141 3.76 9.23 -17.63
N SER A 142 4.73 9.75 -16.90
CA SER A 142 5.46 9.01 -15.88
C SER A 142 5.25 9.79 -14.57
N PRO A 143 4.77 9.16 -13.48
CA PRO A 143 4.64 9.84 -12.21
C PRO A 143 5.96 10.47 -11.75
N LEU A 144 5.89 11.64 -11.12
CA LEU A 144 7.05 12.32 -10.54
C LEU A 144 7.03 12.16 -9.03
N TRP A 145 7.64 11.10 -8.53
CA TRP A 145 7.57 10.82 -7.09
C TRP A 145 8.54 11.67 -6.26
N ASP A 146 9.46 12.44 -6.88
CA ASP A 146 10.55 13.17 -6.19
C ASP A 146 10.11 14.52 -5.65
N GLY A 147 8.82 14.79 -5.77
CA GLY A 147 8.19 15.93 -5.15
C GLY A 147 6.73 15.66 -4.82
N ARG A 148 6.12 16.61 -4.12
CA ARG A 148 4.69 16.67 -3.87
C ARG A 148 4.19 18.07 -4.17
N VAL A 149 2.89 18.17 -4.39
CA VAL A 149 2.21 19.46 -4.49
C VAL A 149 1.40 19.69 -3.23
N TYR A 150 1.55 20.88 -2.66
CA TYR A 150 0.72 21.38 -1.58
C TYR A 150 0.43 22.85 -1.80
N GLU A 151 -0.57 23.34 -1.07
CA GLU A 151 -0.87 24.76 -1.07
C GLU A 151 -0.10 25.48 0.03
N ASP A 152 0.52 26.61 -0.34
CA ASP A 152 1.05 27.57 0.62
C ASP A 152 0.76 28.99 0.14
N ASN A 153 0.16 29.80 1.00
CA ASN A 153 -0.18 31.20 0.72
C ASN A 153 -0.95 31.40 -0.61
N ASN A 154 -1.98 30.59 -0.87
CA ASN A 154 -2.77 30.55 -2.12
C ASN A 154 -1.93 30.25 -3.38
N LYS A 155 -0.81 29.54 -3.25
CA LYS A 155 0.02 29.09 -4.38
C LYS A 155 0.14 27.58 -4.35
N ILE A 156 0.18 26.98 -5.53
CA ILE A 156 0.49 25.57 -5.71
C ILE A 156 2.01 25.42 -5.68
N VAL A 157 2.54 25.02 -4.52
CA VAL A 157 3.97 24.84 -4.27
C VAL A 157 4.34 23.39 -4.54
N VAL A 158 5.53 23.20 -5.12
CA VAL A 158 6.16 21.89 -5.26
C VAL A 158 7.23 21.75 -4.18
N GLY A 159 7.00 20.84 -3.24
CA GLY A 159 8.05 20.34 -2.37
C GLY A 159 8.86 19.30 -3.13
N GLY A 160 10.18 19.40 -3.12
CA GLY A 160 11.09 18.39 -3.67
C GLY A 160 11.90 17.77 -2.55
N TYR A 161 12.30 16.52 -2.72
CA TYR A 161 13.08 15.79 -1.72
C TYR A 161 14.55 15.70 -2.08
N SER A 162 15.39 15.72 -1.04
CA SER A 162 16.81 15.36 -1.15
C SER A 162 17.22 14.62 0.11
N SER A 163 18.14 13.67 -0.01
CA SER A 163 18.70 12.95 1.15
C SER A 163 19.39 13.88 2.14
N ARG A 164 19.89 15.04 1.69
CA ARG A 164 20.65 15.99 2.50
C ARG A 164 19.79 17.03 3.21
N HIS A 165 18.73 17.52 2.57
CA HIS A 165 17.95 18.66 3.06
C HIS A 165 16.51 18.33 3.40
N ASN A 166 16.13 17.05 3.32
CA ASN A 166 14.76 16.55 3.38
C ASN A 166 13.91 17.26 2.30
N GLU A 167 12.61 17.34 2.52
CA GLU A 167 11.73 18.15 1.70
C GLU A 167 12.10 19.64 1.79
N ARG A 168 12.10 20.33 0.65
CA ARG A 168 12.11 21.78 0.56
C ARG A 168 11.14 22.26 -0.52
N PRO A 169 10.55 23.47 -0.38
CA PRO A 169 9.90 24.12 -1.51
C PRO A 169 10.92 24.32 -2.64
N VAL A 170 10.80 23.57 -3.73
CA VAL A 170 11.73 23.61 -4.86
C VAL A 170 11.20 24.44 -6.03
N GLY A 171 9.89 24.58 -6.11
CA GLY A 171 9.24 25.38 -7.14
C GLY A 171 7.76 25.59 -6.87
N ARG A 172 7.05 26.09 -7.88
CA ARG A 172 5.60 26.33 -7.84
C ARG A 172 4.99 26.24 -9.23
N PHE A 173 3.69 26.01 -9.31
CA PHE A 173 2.92 26.18 -10.53
C PHE A 173 2.29 27.58 -10.56
N ASN A 174 2.54 28.33 -11.64
CA ASN A 174 1.87 29.62 -11.86
C ASN A 174 0.45 29.43 -12.41
N ASP A 175 -0.30 30.53 -12.58
CA ASP A 175 -1.71 30.50 -13.03
C ASP A 175 -1.91 29.85 -14.41
N SER A 176 -0.85 29.75 -15.22
CA SER A 176 -0.89 29.05 -16.52
C SER A 176 -0.58 27.55 -16.42
N GLY A 177 -0.31 27.04 -15.22
CA GLY A 177 0.07 25.65 -14.97
C GLY A 177 1.52 25.33 -15.34
N LYS A 178 2.40 26.34 -15.49
CA LYS A 178 3.82 26.12 -15.75
C LYS A 178 4.60 26.01 -14.44
N PHE A 179 5.51 25.04 -14.38
CA PHE A 179 6.41 24.86 -13.26
C PHE A 179 7.53 25.93 -13.28
N GLU A 180 7.70 26.61 -12.16
CA GLU A 180 8.74 27.61 -11.92
C GLU A 180 9.63 27.16 -10.76
N VAL A 181 10.92 26.97 -11.01
CA VAL A 181 11.91 26.67 -9.96
C VAL A 181 12.09 27.91 -9.09
N THR A 182 11.95 27.75 -7.78
CA THR A 182 12.13 28.82 -6.79
C THR A 182 13.35 28.62 -5.90
N LEU A 183 14.00 27.46 -6.00
CA LEU A 183 15.17 27.09 -5.21
C LEU A 183 16.45 27.82 -5.66
N ASP A 184 17.38 28.05 -4.73
CA ASP A 184 18.73 28.54 -5.03
C ASP A 184 19.44 27.59 -6.02
N LYS A 185 20.09 28.17 -7.05
CA LYS A 185 20.81 27.43 -8.09
C LYS A 185 21.85 26.45 -7.53
N ASN A 186 22.46 26.77 -6.40
CA ASN A 186 23.47 25.91 -5.78
C ASN A 186 22.89 24.64 -5.17
N LEU A 187 21.58 24.61 -4.89
CA LEU A 187 20.88 23.47 -4.33
C LEU A 187 20.19 22.62 -5.40
N ILE A 188 20.02 23.12 -6.64
CA ILE A 188 19.30 22.42 -7.71
C ILE A 188 19.82 20.99 -7.93
N ALA A 189 21.15 20.82 -7.93
CA ALA A 189 21.79 19.53 -8.12
C ALA A 189 21.48 18.49 -7.02
N GLU A 190 21.01 18.94 -5.86
CA GLU A 190 20.73 18.07 -4.72
C GLU A 190 19.30 17.52 -4.73
N PHE A 191 18.39 18.04 -5.57
CA PHE A 191 16.99 17.62 -5.65
C PHE A 191 16.71 16.89 -6.98
N PRO A 192 16.43 15.57 -6.96
CA PRO A 192 16.20 14.78 -8.18
C PRO A 192 15.07 15.30 -9.08
N ILE A 193 13.97 15.80 -8.51
CA ILE A 193 12.87 16.41 -9.29
C ILE A 193 13.36 17.55 -10.19
N LEU A 194 14.35 18.32 -9.74
CA LEU A 194 14.90 19.44 -10.51
C LEU A 194 15.91 19.01 -11.58
N GLN A 195 16.25 17.72 -11.66
CA GLN A 195 16.96 17.15 -12.81
C GLN A 195 16.03 16.90 -14.00
N THR A 196 14.71 16.89 -13.76
CA THR A 196 13.72 16.85 -14.84
C THR A 196 13.57 18.26 -15.43
N PRO A 197 13.60 18.42 -16.77
CA PRO A 197 13.37 19.72 -17.41
C PRO A 197 12.04 20.32 -16.95
N ALA A 198 12.02 21.61 -16.60
CA ALA A 198 10.84 22.23 -15.99
C ALA A 198 9.59 22.16 -16.90
N GLU A 199 9.77 22.21 -18.22
CA GLU A 199 8.74 22.03 -19.22
C GLU A 199 8.17 20.61 -19.30
N ALA A 200 8.92 19.62 -18.79
CA ALA A 200 8.47 18.25 -18.68
C ALA A 200 7.73 17.99 -17.36
N ILE A 201 7.73 18.93 -16.41
CA ILE A 201 7.04 18.80 -15.12
C ILE A 201 5.66 19.45 -15.26
N ILE A 202 4.60 18.65 -15.15
CA ILE A 202 3.21 19.13 -15.18
C ILE A 202 2.48 18.77 -13.88
N PHE A 203 1.47 19.55 -13.55
CA PHE A 203 0.53 19.26 -12.46
C PHE A 203 -0.85 19.02 -13.05
N ASP A 204 -1.46 17.88 -12.71
CA ASP A 204 -2.86 17.58 -12.99
C ASP A 204 -3.73 18.14 -11.86
N PRO A 205 -4.42 19.27 -12.07
CA PRO A 205 -5.22 19.92 -11.03
C PRO A 205 -6.55 19.17 -10.76
N PHE A 206 -6.83 18.09 -11.49
CA PHE A 206 -8.01 17.24 -11.27
C PHE A 206 -7.67 16.03 -10.40
N GLU A 207 -6.44 15.52 -10.46
CA GLU A 207 -5.97 14.42 -9.60
C GLU A 207 -5.05 14.88 -8.46
N TRP A 208 -4.68 16.16 -8.41
CA TRP A 208 -3.72 16.72 -7.47
C TRP A 208 -2.37 15.97 -7.50
N ARG A 209 -1.86 15.71 -8.70
CA ARG A 209 -0.63 14.91 -8.91
C ARG A 209 0.34 15.62 -9.85
N ILE A 210 1.63 15.43 -9.60
CA ILE A 210 2.69 15.87 -10.50
C ILE A 210 3.17 14.71 -11.36
N TYR A 211 3.44 15.02 -12.62
CA TYR A 211 3.91 14.05 -13.59
C TYR A 211 5.09 14.63 -14.37
N LYS A 212 5.94 13.72 -14.82
CA LYS A 212 6.84 13.93 -15.93
C LYS A 212 6.12 13.58 -17.22
N ILE A 213 6.12 14.50 -18.18
CA ILE A 213 5.68 14.23 -19.53
C ILE A 213 6.88 13.85 -20.41
N GLU A 214 6.74 12.77 -21.17
CA GLU A 214 7.80 12.26 -22.03
C GLU A 214 7.28 12.07 -23.46
N PRO A 215 7.96 12.61 -24.48
CA PRO A 215 7.61 12.35 -25.87
C PRO A 215 7.72 10.86 -26.18
N THR A 216 6.73 10.33 -26.90
CA THR A 216 6.76 8.94 -27.37
C THR A 216 7.56 8.77 -28.66
N ASN A 217 7.86 9.87 -29.35
CA ASN A 217 8.56 9.89 -30.64
C ASN A 217 7.90 8.97 -31.70
N GLY A 218 6.57 8.80 -31.62
CA GLY A 218 5.80 7.94 -32.52
C GLY A 218 5.71 6.47 -32.10
N GLU A 219 6.31 6.09 -30.98
CA GLU A 219 6.12 4.76 -30.39
C GLU A 219 4.76 4.66 -29.68
N SER A 220 4.15 3.47 -29.70
CA SER A 220 2.95 3.22 -28.90
C SER A 220 3.28 3.16 -27.42
N VAL A 221 2.42 3.73 -26.59
CA VAL A 221 2.50 3.62 -25.14
C VAL A 221 1.90 2.29 -24.72
N ARG A 222 2.60 1.58 -23.83
CA ARG A 222 2.12 0.34 -23.21
C ARG A 222 2.01 0.54 -21.70
N GLU A 223 0.81 0.32 -21.19
CA GLU A 223 0.50 0.27 -19.76
C GLU A 223 0.20 -1.18 -19.38
N GLU A 224 0.77 -1.65 -18.27
CA GLU A 224 0.51 -2.97 -17.71
C GLU A 224 0.00 -2.80 -16.28
N SER A 225 -1.07 -3.49 -15.93
CA SER A 225 -1.54 -3.60 -14.55
C SER A 225 -1.92 -5.04 -14.20
N GLN A 226 -1.88 -5.34 -12.91
CA GLN A 226 -2.31 -6.63 -12.37
C GLN A 226 -3.50 -6.43 -11.43
N GLN A 227 -4.46 -7.36 -11.50
CA GLN A 227 -5.61 -7.39 -10.60
C GLN A 227 -5.73 -8.78 -9.98
N TYR A 228 -5.74 -8.81 -8.65
CA TYR A 228 -5.89 -10.03 -7.87
C TYR A 228 -7.34 -10.21 -7.40
N LEU A 229 -7.67 -11.40 -6.89
CA LEU A 229 -9.01 -11.66 -6.38
C LEU A 229 -9.36 -10.77 -5.16
N PRO A 230 -10.63 -10.34 -5.03
CA PRO A 230 -11.74 -10.59 -5.94
C PRO A 230 -11.69 -9.71 -7.20
N ILE A 231 -11.95 -10.30 -8.37
CA ILE A 231 -12.01 -9.58 -9.65
C ILE A 231 -13.42 -9.05 -9.91
N SER A 232 -13.52 -7.91 -10.61
CA SER A 232 -14.80 -7.35 -11.03
C SER A 232 -15.33 -8.05 -12.28
N MET A 233 -16.61 -8.41 -12.26
CA MET A 233 -17.32 -8.96 -13.42
C MET A 233 -18.64 -8.23 -13.63
N TYR A 234 -19.06 -8.13 -14.88
CA TYR A 234 -20.22 -7.35 -15.32
C TYR A 234 -21.24 -8.23 -16.03
N ASP A 235 -22.51 -7.88 -15.96
CA ASP A 235 -23.58 -8.50 -16.75
C ASP A 235 -23.60 -7.96 -18.19
N SER A 236 -24.48 -8.51 -19.03
CA SER A 236 -24.61 -8.08 -20.43
C SER A 236 -25.03 -6.62 -20.63
N GLN A 237 -25.48 -5.94 -19.58
CA GLN A 237 -25.91 -4.55 -19.54
C GLN A 237 -24.79 -3.64 -18.99
N GLY A 238 -23.64 -4.19 -18.59
CA GLY A 238 -22.53 -3.46 -17.99
C GLY A 238 -22.73 -3.15 -16.50
N GLN A 239 -23.66 -3.82 -15.82
CA GLN A 239 -23.84 -3.69 -14.37
C GLN A 239 -22.88 -4.61 -13.62
N LEU A 240 -22.26 -4.09 -12.56
CA LEU A 240 -21.33 -4.85 -11.73
C LEU A 240 -22.06 -5.99 -10.98
N ILE A 241 -21.57 -7.20 -11.15
CA ILE A 241 -22.06 -8.39 -10.44
C ILE A 241 -21.39 -8.46 -9.07
N GLY A 242 -22.14 -8.15 -8.01
CA GLY A 242 -21.66 -8.22 -6.63
C GLY A 242 -21.83 -9.60 -5.99
N GLY A 243 -21.10 -9.85 -4.90
CA GLY A 243 -21.30 -11.03 -4.03
C GLY A 243 -20.68 -12.33 -4.52
N ILE A 244 -19.86 -12.29 -5.58
CA ILE A 244 -19.20 -13.46 -6.16
C ILE A 244 -18.21 -14.05 -5.15
N GLN A 245 -18.34 -15.36 -4.89
CA GLN A 245 -17.34 -16.09 -4.10
C GLN A 245 -16.44 -16.88 -5.05
N PHE A 246 -15.17 -16.50 -5.09
CA PHE A 246 -14.13 -17.15 -5.88
C PHE A 246 -13.48 -18.29 -5.12
N GLU A 247 -13.17 -19.36 -5.85
CA GLU A 247 -12.47 -20.53 -5.35
C GLU A 247 -11.52 -21.05 -6.44
N ILE A 248 -10.28 -21.39 -6.09
CA ILE A 248 -9.30 -21.94 -7.02
C ILE A 248 -9.03 -23.38 -6.62
N LYS A 249 -9.04 -24.30 -7.60
CA LYS A 249 -8.75 -25.72 -7.38
C LYS A 249 -7.78 -26.26 -8.42
N LYS A 250 -7.00 -27.25 -8.01
CA LYS A 250 -6.33 -28.18 -8.92
C LYS A 250 -7.30 -29.33 -9.22
N GLU A 251 -7.74 -29.46 -10.48
CA GLU A 251 -8.53 -30.58 -10.99
C GLU A 251 -7.65 -31.41 -11.93
N GLU A 252 -7.19 -32.58 -11.48
CA GLU A 252 -6.26 -33.44 -12.23
C GLU A 252 -5.01 -32.67 -12.67
N ASN A 253 -4.88 -32.40 -13.97
CA ASN A 253 -3.80 -31.65 -14.59
C ASN A 253 -4.16 -30.19 -14.90
N ASN A 254 -5.25 -29.65 -14.35
CA ASN A 254 -5.69 -28.27 -14.59
C ASN A 254 -5.78 -27.48 -13.29
N LEU A 255 -5.54 -26.18 -13.39
CA LEU A 255 -5.91 -25.18 -12.40
C LEU A 255 -7.18 -24.51 -12.88
N VAL A 256 -8.18 -24.40 -12.01
CA VAL A 256 -9.49 -23.88 -12.37
C VAL A 256 -9.92 -22.84 -11.34
N LEU A 257 -10.28 -21.65 -11.82
CA LEU A 257 -10.96 -20.62 -11.05
C LEU A 257 -12.46 -20.81 -11.20
N PHE A 258 -13.15 -20.95 -10.08
CA PHE A 258 -14.60 -20.97 -9.97
C PHE A 258 -15.12 -19.67 -9.39
N GLY A 259 -16.31 -19.25 -9.82
CA GLY A 259 -17.09 -18.18 -9.22
C GLY A 259 -18.47 -18.71 -8.84
N ASN A 260 -18.84 -18.58 -7.57
CA ASN A 260 -20.18 -18.87 -7.07
C ASN A 260 -20.99 -17.58 -7.02
N ILE A 261 -22.06 -17.52 -7.81
CA ILE A 261 -22.93 -16.35 -7.97
C ILE A 261 -24.36 -16.80 -7.70
N ASP A 262 -24.94 -16.29 -6.60
CA ASP A 262 -26.29 -16.66 -6.14
C ASP A 262 -26.51 -18.18 -6.02
N GLY A 263 -25.47 -18.92 -5.61
CA GLY A 263 -25.50 -20.38 -5.47
C GLY A 263 -25.13 -21.15 -6.74
N ASN A 264 -24.96 -20.48 -7.87
CA ASN A 264 -24.53 -21.10 -9.13
C ASN A 264 -23.01 -21.06 -9.24
N VAL A 265 -22.38 -22.23 -9.28
CA VAL A 265 -20.92 -22.37 -9.44
C VAL A 265 -20.58 -22.43 -10.92
N LEU A 266 -19.77 -21.49 -11.38
CA LEU A 266 -19.34 -21.36 -12.77
C LEU A 266 -17.82 -21.46 -12.86
N LYS A 267 -17.30 -22.17 -13.87
CA LYS A 267 -15.88 -22.10 -14.24
C LYS A 267 -15.61 -20.77 -14.94
N ILE A 268 -14.66 -19.99 -14.43
CA ILE A 268 -14.30 -18.64 -14.90
C ILE A 268 -13.07 -18.71 -15.80
N ALA A 269 -12.01 -19.34 -15.34
CA ALA A 269 -10.77 -19.51 -16.09
C ALA A 269 -10.10 -20.84 -15.76
N GLU A 270 -9.25 -21.32 -16.65
CA GLU A 270 -8.47 -22.54 -16.44
C GLU A 270 -7.09 -22.48 -17.10
N ALA A 271 -6.14 -23.24 -16.56
CA ALA A 271 -4.80 -23.44 -17.11
C ALA A 271 -4.36 -24.90 -16.94
N GLY A 272 -3.80 -25.50 -18.01
CA GLY A 272 -3.21 -26.84 -17.92
C GLY A 272 -1.82 -26.78 -17.29
N LEU A 273 -1.51 -27.71 -16.40
CA LEU A 273 -0.17 -27.86 -15.79
C LEU A 273 0.86 -28.40 -16.80
N ASP A 274 0.41 -28.98 -17.91
CA ASP A 274 1.24 -29.39 -19.05
C ASP A 274 1.52 -28.24 -20.04
N SER A 275 0.93 -27.06 -19.80
CA SER A 275 1.19 -25.86 -20.59
C SER A 275 2.57 -25.27 -20.30
N GLU A 276 2.98 -24.32 -21.13
CA GLU A 276 4.26 -23.62 -20.98
C GLU A 276 4.32 -22.85 -19.65
N ILE A 277 5.39 -23.10 -18.89
CA ILE A 277 5.71 -22.32 -17.69
C ILE A 277 6.19 -20.94 -18.13
N ILE A 278 5.39 -19.90 -17.86
CA ILE A 278 5.69 -18.51 -18.25
C ILE A 278 6.72 -17.86 -17.31
N ASN A 279 6.67 -18.25 -16.04
CA ASN A 279 7.61 -17.77 -15.04
C ASN A 279 7.86 -18.86 -13.99
N LYS A 280 9.08 -18.89 -13.48
CA LYS A 280 9.52 -19.80 -12.43
C LYS A 280 10.35 -19.01 -11.44
N ARG A 281 9.92 -18.99 -10.17
CA ARG A 281 10.64 -18.35 -9.07
C ARG A 281 10.91 -19.35 -7.96
N GLU A 282 12.08 -19.25 -7.34
CA GLU A 282 12.34 -19.94 -6.08
C GLU A 282 11.49 -19.29 -4.98
N GLY A 283 10.98 -20.11 -4.07
CA GLY A 283 10.31 -19.63 -2.88
C GLY A 283 11.29 -18.95 -1.93
N TYR A 284 10.76 -18.20 -0.96
CA TYR A 284 11.55 -17.51 0.04
C TYR A 284 11.37 -18.16 1.39
N GLN A 285 12.47 -18.45 2.08
CA GLN A 285 12.45 -19.06 3.42
C GLN A 285 13.37 -18.29 4.35
N PRO A 286 12.87 -17.23 5.01
CA PRO A 286 13.63 -16.54 6.04
C PRO A 286 13.81 -17.44 7.26
N GLN A 287 14.75 -17.06 8.13
CA GLN A 287 14.80 -17.62 9.47
C GLN A 287 13.61 -17.07 10.27
N LEU A 288 12.70 -17.96 10.68
CA LEU A 288 11.53 -17.61 11.48
C LEU A 288 11.79 -17.75 12.99
N GLN A 289 11.02 -17.00 13.78
CA GLN A 289 10.93 -17.07 15.24
C GLN A 289 9.47 -16.93 15.68
N ASP A 290 9.21 -17.07 16.99
CA ASP A 290 7.88 -16.89 17.58
C ASP A 290 7.20 -15.62 17.08
N GLY A 291 5.97 -15.75 16.57
CA GLY A 291 5.20 -14.65 16.01
C GLY A 291 5.13 -14.57 14.49
N CYS A 292 5.97 -15.32 13.79
CA CYS A 292 5.92 -15.43 12.32
C CYS A 292 5.87 -16.89 11.90
N VAL A 293 4.90 -17.23 11.06
CA VAL A 293 4.76 -18.56 10.46
C VAL A 293 4.84 -18.50 8.94
N GLN A 294 5.03 -19.66 8.31
CA GLN A 294 5.01 -19.84 6.87
C GLN A 294 4.57 -21.28 6.60
N PRO A 295 3.87 -21.58 5.48
CA PRO A 295 3.48 -22.94 5.15
C PRO A 295 4.66 -23.92 5.15
N GLU A 296 4.46 -25.09 5.75
CA GLU A 296 5.49 -26.13 5.82
C GLU A 296 5.82 -26.69 4.42
N GLY A 297 6.99 -26.34 3.88
CA GLY A 297 7.34 -26.70 2.50
C GLY A 297 8.76 -27.13 2.23
N GLY A 298 9.74 -26.77 3.07
CA GLY A 298 11.14 -26.74 2.63
C GLY A 298 11.30 -25.84 1.40
N LYS A 299 12.37 -25.99 0.60
CA LYS A 299 12.55 -25.16 -0.60
C LYS A 299 11.35 -25.33 -1.54
N VAL A 300 10.59 -24.26 -1.75
CA VAL A 300 9.44 -24.22 -2.66
C VAL A 300 9.86 -23.64 -4.00
N VAL A 301 9.15 -24.02 -5.06
CA VAL A 301 9.23 -23.37 -6.37
C VAL A 301 7.82 -22.95 -6.77
N THR A 302 7.68 -21.70 -7.20
CA THR A 302 6.43 -21.16 -7.73
C THR A 302 6.50 -21.07 -9.24
N LEU A 303 5.47 -21.59 -9.88
CA LEU A 303 5.32 -21.67 -11.32
C LEU A 303 4.12 -20.82 -11.74
N THR A 304 4.28 -20.06 -12.81
CA THR A 304 3.20 -19.25 -13.39
C THR A 304 2.79 -19.82 -14.74
N PHE A 305 1.49 -20.02 -14.91
CA PHE A 305 0.88 -20.52 -16.14
C PHE A 305 -0.07 -19.46 -16.69
N LYS A 306 -0.05 -19.28 -18.01
CA LYS A 306 -1.07 -18.48 -18.69
C LYS A 306 -2.34 -19.31 -18.82
N GLY A 307 -3.43 -18.80 -18.29
CA GLY A 307 -4.75 -19.41 -18.40
C GLY A 307 -5.54 -18.92 -19.61
N ARG A 308 -6.72 -19.49 -19.78
CA ARG A 308 -7.76 -19.03 -20.69
C ARG A 308 -9.07 -18.84 -19.93
N PHE A 309 -9.85 -17.84 -20.33
CA PHE A 309 -11.23 -17.72 -19.89
C PHE A 309 -12.06 -18.84 -20.49
N THR A 310 -13.07 -19.29 -19.75
CA THR A 310 -14.05 -20.26 -20.27
C THR A 310 -15.08 -19.56 -21.16
N ASP A 311 -15.91 -20.36 -21.83
CA ASP A 311 -17.00 -19.82 -22.66
C ASP A 311 -18.07 -19.05 -21.87
N ASN A 312 -18.03 -19.08 -20.53
CA ASN A 312 -18.92 -18.28 -19.69
C ASN A 312 -18.57 -16.79 -19.69
N LEU A 313 -17.38 -16.40 -20.15
CA LEU A 313 -16.91 -15.02 -20.09
C LEU A 313 -16.63 -14.42 -21.47
N ILE A 314 -16.74 -13.10 -21.54
CA ILE A 314 -16.22 -12.28 -22.64
C ILE A 314 -15.35 -11.19 -22.01
N ALA A 315 -14.09 -11.13 -22.42
CA ALA A 315 -13.26 -9.96 -22.14
C ALA A 315 -13.53 -8.90 -23.21
N GLN A 316 -14.00 -7.73 -22.80
CA GLN A 316 -14.19 -6.59 -23.69
C GLN A 316 -13.58 -5.35 -23.03
N ASN A 317 -12.63 -4.73 -23.73
CA ASN A 317 -11.75 -3.72 -23.17
C ASN A 317 -10.99 -4.28 -21.94
N ASP A 318 -11.03 -3.58 -20.82
CA ASP A 318 -10.50 -3.93 -19.51
C ASP A 318 -11.54 -4.64 -18.61
N MET A 319 -12.72 -4.98 -19.14
CA MET A 319 -13.82 -5.57 -18.37
C MET A 319 -14.07 -7.03 -18.73
N LEU A 320 -14.50 -7.79 -17.73
CA LEU A 320 -14.95 -9.18 -17.87
C LEU A 320 -16.48 -9.26 -17.75
N PHE A 321 -17.13 -9.77 -18.79
CA PHE A 321 -18.58 -9.91 -18.88
C PHE A 321 -19.00 -11.35 -18.73
N LEU A 322 -19.98 -11.63 -17.86
CA LEU A 322 -20.57 -12.95 -17.70
C LEU A 322 -21.70 -13.16 -18.71
N LYS A 323 -21.56 -14.16 -19.57
CA LYS A 323 -22.59 -14.49 -20.58
C LYS A 323 -23.84 -15.05 -19.90
N ASN A 324 -25.00 -14.68 -20.42
CA ASN A 324 -26.31 -15.20 -20.02
C ASN A 324 -26.66 -15.02 -18.53
N TYR A 325 -26.00 -14.10 -17.83
CA TYR A 325 -26.37 -13.72 -16.48
C TYR A 325 -27.47 -12.66 -16.51
N HIS A 326 -28.57 -12.92 -15.82
CA HIS A 326 -29.72 -12.00 -15.72
C HIS A 326 -29.98 -11.67 -14.24
N HIS A 327 -30.03 -10.39 -13.91
CA HIS A 327 -30.16 -9.88 -12.54
C HIS A 327 -31.48 -10.22 -11.82
N GLU A 328 -32.47 -10.80 -12.50
CA GLU A 328 -33.86 -10.87 -12.05
C GLU A 328 -34.11 -11.81 -10.84
N ASN A 329 -33.13 -12.62 -10.41
CA ASN A 329 -33.31 -13.63 -9.35
C ASN A 329 -32.52 -13.37 -8.05
N ARG A 330 -32.23 -12.11 -7.74
CA ARG A 330 -31.37 -11.75 -6.60
C ARG A 330 -32.02 -12.11 -5.26
N LYS A 331 -31.57 -13.20 -4.64
CA LYS A 331 -31.55 -13.29 -3.17
C LYS A 331 -30.21 -12.71 -2.76
N VAL A 332 -30.22 -11.54 -2.10
CA VAL A 332 -28.98 -10.99 -1.51
C VAL A 332 -28.52 -11.98 -0.44
N ALA A 333 -27.67 -12.92 -0.83
CA ALA A 333 -27.00 -13.79 0.10
C ALA A 333 -26.12 -12.89 0.97
N LYS A 334 -26.39 -12.87 2.27
CA LYS A 334 -25.51 -12.19 3.22
C LYS A 334 -24.14 -12.83 3.07
N GLN A 335 -23.16 -12.06 2.59
CA GLN A 335 -21.79 -12.54 2.44
C GLN A 335 -21.36 -13.10 3.79
N LYS A 336 -21.10 -14.41 3.82
CA LYS A 336 -20.64 -15.07 5.04
C LYS A 336 -19.27 -14.47 5.34
N ARG A 337 -19.07 -13.92 6.55
CA ARG A 337 -17.73 -13.49 6.98
C ARG A 337 -16.81 -14.70 6.89
N THR A 338 -15.76 -14.58 6.08
CA THR A 338 -14.71 -15.59 6.02
C THR A 338 -13.92 -15.50 7.33
N SER A 339 -13.74 -16.63 8.00
CA SER A 339 -12.84 -16.70 9.16
C SER A 339 -11.41 -16.64 8.62
N ILE A 340 -10.66 -15.62 9.01
CA ILE A 340 -9.25 -15.47 8.64
C ILE A 340 -8.38 -16.30 9.57
N LYS A 341 -7.42 -17.03 9.00
CA LYS A 341 -6.40 -17.78 9.72
C LYS A 341 -5.04 -17.20 9.37
N ILE A 342 -4.18 -17.07 10.37
CA ILE A 342 -2.79 -16.64 10.17
C ILE A 342 -1.91 -17.88 10.09
N ASP A 343 -1.77 -18.42 8.88
CA ASP A 343 -1.04 -19.67 8.60
C ASP A 343 -0.22 -19.61 7.29
N GLY A 344 -0.35 -18.51 6.53
CA GLY A 344 0.33 -18.26 5.26
C GLY A 344 -0.31 -18.96 4.07
N HIS A 345 -1.52 -19.50 4.25
CA HIS A 345 -2.41 -19.96 3.20
C HIS A 345 -3.51 -18.91 2.95
N PHE A 346 -3.40 -18.19 1.83
CA PHE A 346 -4.18 -16.98 1.57
C PHE A 346 -5.55 -17.25 0.90
N GLU A 347 -6.03 -18.50 0.93
CA GLU A 347 -7.33 -18.92 0.38
C GLU A 347 -8.50 -18.08 0.90
N ASP A 348 -8.48 -17.74 2.19
CA ASP A 348 -9.52 -17.01 2.92
C ASP A 348 -9.56 -15.50 2.54
N TRP A 349 -8.45 -14.95 2.08
CA TRP A 349 -8.33 -13.57 1.59
C TRP A 349 -8.88 -13.34 0.18
N ARG A 350 -9.09 -14.40 -0.62
CA ARG A 350 -9.50 -14.29 -2.03
C ARG A 350 -10.82 -13.55 -2.24
N ASN A 351 -11.71 -13.59 -1.23
CA ASN A 351 -13.04 -13.00 -1.28
C ASN A 351 -13.19 -11.72 -0.46
N ILE A 352 -12.08 -11.22 0.08
CA ILE A 352 -12.03 -9.96 0.82
C ILE A 352 -11.64 -8.86 -0.16
N ALA A 353 -12.50 -7.86 -0.30
CA ALA A 353 -12.22 -6.70 -1.13
C ALA A 353 -11.01 -5.95 -0.56
N GLY A 354 -10.15 -5.48 -1.47
CA GLY A 354 -8.99 -4.68 -1.14
C GLY A 354 -8.84 -3.52 -2.10
N ILE A 355 -7.72 -2.85 -1.96
CA ILE A 355 -7.24 -1.83 -2.88
C ILE A 355 -6.04 -2.36 -3.64
N SER A 356 -5.96 -2.01 -4.92
CA SER A 356 -4.80 -2.29 -5.76
C SER A 356 -3.82 -1.15 -5.69
N ASP A 357 -2.56 -1.48 -5.85
CA ASP A 357 -1.46 -0.52 -5.87
C ASP A 357 -0.66 -0.66 -7.18
N PRO A 358 -0.42 0.44 -7.92
CA PRO A 358 0.24 0.40 -9.23
C PRO A 358 1.73 0.02 -9.20
N LYS A 359 2.04 -1.27 -9.40
CA LYS A 359 3.41 -1.78 -9.58
C LYS A 359 4.44 -0.76 -10.08
N GLY A 360 5.47 -0.52 -9.27
CA GLY A 360 6.60 0.33 -9.61
C GLY A 360 6.37 1.81 -9.31
N ASP A 361 5.36 2.15 -8.51
CA ASP A 361 5.08 3.47 -7.97
C ASP A 361 5.89 3.83 -6.72
N TYR A 362 7.16 3.40 -6.73
CA TYR A 362 8.14 3.66 -5.70
C TYR A 362 8.24 5.14 -5.31
N VAL A 363 8.67 5.36 -4.08
CA VAL A 363 9.24 6.64 -3.66
C VAL A 363 10.51 6.89 -4.48
N SER A 364 10.51 7.86 -5.39
CA SER A 364 11.50 7.96 -6.48
C SER A 364 12.93 8.30 -6.08
N TYR A 365 13.16 8.91 -4.91
CA TYR A 365 14.53 9.15 -4.43
C TYR A 365 15.07 7.94 -3.67
N LEU A 366 14.27 6.88 -3.56
CA LEU A 366 14.65 5.59 -3.04
C LEU A 366 14.88 4.62 -4.19
N TYR A 367 15.58 3.54 -3.88
CA TYR A 367 15.84 2.47 -4.81
C TYR A 367 14.53 1.75 -5.17
N PRO A 368 14.32 1.39 -6.45
CA PRO A 368 13.15 0.62 -6.89
C PRO A 368 13.25 -0.84 -6.42
N ASN A 369 13.03 -1.04 -5.12
CA ASN A 369 13.13 -2.34 -4.46
C ASN A 369 11.82 -3.11 -4.65
N PRO A 370 11.77 -4.19 -5.46
CA PRO A 370 10.54 -4.94 -5.66
C PRO A 370 10.01 -5.58 -4.38
N ASP A 371 10.85 -5.80 -3.37
CA ASP A 371 10.44 -6.37 -2.08
C ASP A 371 9.58 -5.39 -1.23
N THR A 372 9.60 -4.10 -1.59
CA THR A 372 8.73 -3.08 -0.98
C THR A 372 7.59 -2.64 -1.89
N ASP A 373 7.65 -2.90 -3.20
CA ASP A 373 6.64 -2.56 -4.23
C ASP A 373 5.27 -3.19 -3.91
N ILE A 374 4.38 -2.47 -3.25
CA ILE A 374 3.07 -2.99 -2.85
C ILE A 374 2.20 -3.11 -4.11
N LEU A 375 1.42 -4.19 -4.18
CA LEU A 375 0.51 -4.46 -5.31
C LEU A 375 -0.94 -4.56 -4.87
N GLN A 376 -1.16 -4.92 -3.61
CA GLN A 376 -2.49 -5.06 -3.03
C GLN A 376 -2.44 -4.92 -1.52
N PHE A 377 -3.46 -4.26 -0.96
CA PHE A 377 -3.72 -4.22 0.48
C PHE A 377 -5.17 -4.58 0.77
N LYS A 378 -5.42 -5.39 1.80
CA LYS A 378 -6.75 -5.75 2.28
C LYS A 378 -6.81 -5.66 3.80
N VAL A 379 -8.01 -5.36 4.30
CA VAL A 379 -8.32 -5.31 5.72
C VAL A 379 -9.61 -6.07 5.99
N SER A 380 -9.63 -6.80 7.10
CA SER A 380 -10.82 -7.47 7.62
C SER A 380 -10.81 -7.42 9.15
N ASN A 381 -11.91 -7.81 9.79
CA ASN A 381 -11.96 -7.91 11.23
C ASN A 381 -12.97 -8.96 11.69
N ASP A 382 -12.76 -9.44 12.91
CA ASP A 382 -13.81 -10.05 13.73
C ASP A 382 -14.00 -9.25 15.03
N ASP A 383 -14.67 -9.84 16.02
CA ASP A 383 -14.96 -9.16 17.29
C ASP A 383 -13.70 -8.95 18.15
N LYS A 384 -12.58 -9.60 17.82
CA LYS A 384 -11.35 -9.64 18.61
C LYS A 384 -10.13 -9.07 17.89
N TYR A 385 -10.04 -9.25 16.58
CA TYR A 385 -8.85 -8.97 15.79
C TYR A 385 -9.16 -8.06 14.61
N LEU A 386 -8.21 -7.16 14.32
CA LEU A 386 -8.00 -6.64 12.96
C LEU A 386 -7.08 -7.59 12.21
N TYR A 387 -7.39 -7.82 10.95
CA TYR A 387 -6.58 -8.60 10.04
C TYR A 387 -6.10 -7.73 8.89
N PHE A 388 -4.83 -7.87 8.55
CA PHE A 388 -4.19 -7.16 7.45
C PHE A 388 -3.61 -8.16 6.48
N TYR A 389 -3.62 -7.79 5.21
CA TYR A 389 -2.98 -8.52 4.14
C TYR A 389 -2.30 -7.52 3.21
N SER A 390 -1.06 -7.81 2.81
CA SER A 390 -0.45 -7.13 1.67
C SER A 390 0.24 -8.10 0.74
N ARG A 391 0.40 -7.66 -0.50
CA ARG A 391 1.19 -8.33 -1.53
C ARG A 391 2.23 -7.37 -2.07
N VAL A 392 3.43 -7.87 -2.37
CA VAL A 392 4.50 -7.13 -3.05
C VAL A 392 4.93 -7.77 -4.37
N ALA A 393 5.58 -7.00 -5.25
CA ALA A 393 6.10 -7.52 -6.52
C ALA A 393 7.26 -8.51 -6.34
N GLY A 394 8.05 -8.31 -5.29
CA GLY A 394 9.13 -9.16 -4.81
C GLY A 394 8.65 -10.03 -3.66
N VAL A 395 9.29 -9.86 -2.51
CA VAL A 395 9.14 -10.70 -1.32
C VAL A 395 9.31 -9.90 -0.02
N HIS A 396 8.36 -10.08 0.90
CA HIS A 396 8.44 -9.50 2.24
C HIS A 396 9.62 -10.05 3.04
N GLY A 397 10.36 -9.16 3.72
CA GLY A 397 11.39 -9.54 4.69
C GLY A 397 12.77 -9.88 4.13
N ARG A 398 12.97 -9.79 2.82
CA ARG A 398 14.28 -10.00 2.20
C ARG A 398 15.16 -8.75 2.33
N THR A 399 16.34 -8.93 2.92
CA THR A 399 17.16 -7.80 3.40
C THR A 399 18.66 -8.04 3.22
N GLY A 400 19.08 -8.94 2.33
CA GLY A 400 20.49 -9.35 2.24
C GLY A 400 21.11 -9.77 3.59
N GLY A 401 22.42 -9.59 3.76
CA GLY A 401 23.14 -10.13 4.92
C GLY A 401 23.09 -9.27 6.19
N LYS A 402 22.87 -7.96 6.04
CA LYS A 402 22.86 -6.98 7.15
C LYS A 402 21.75 -5.95 7.04
N GLY A 403 20.97 -6.02 5.98
CA GLY A 403 19.88 -5.10 5.75
C GLY A 403 18.69 -5.32 6.68
N ARG A 404 17.69 -4.47 6.51
CA ARG A 404 16.47 -4.42 7.32
C ARG A 404 15.25 -4.30 6.43
N TYR A 405 14.12 -4.77 6.94
CA TYR A 405 12.82 -4.64 6.30
C TYR A 405 11.78 -4.29 7.36
N TYR A 406 10.97 -3.29 7.06
CA TYR A 406 9.82 -2.85 7.82
C TYR A 406 8.55 -3.06 7.04
N TRP A 407 7.53 -3.45 7.77
CA TRP A 407 6.16 -3.38 7.31
C TRP A 407 5.34 -2.79 8.45
N TYR A 408 4.46 -1.86 8.12
CA TYR A 408 3.67 -1.16 9.11
C TYR A 408 2.31 -0.75 8.54
N THR A 409 1.29 -0.74 9.38
CA THR A 409 -0.01 -0.11 9.08
C THR A 409 -0.02 1.33 9.55
N TYR A 410 -0.62 2.22 8.79
CA TYR A 410 -1.01 3.55 9.26
C TYR A 410 -2.48 3.53 9.64
N ILE A 411 -2.83 3.87 10.89
CA ILE A 411 -4.23 3.84 11.34
C ILE A 411 -4.63 5.18 11.93
N ASP A 412 -5.57 5.84 11.26
CA ASP A 412 -6.27 7.04 11.73
C ASP A 412 -7.54 6.61 12.41
N VAL A 413 -7.54 6.70 13.74
CA VAL A 413 -8.62 6.11 14.53
C VAL A 413 -9.81 7.05 14.66
N ASP A 414 -9.63 8.35 14.44
CA ASP A 414 -10.68 9.38 14.56
C ASP A 414 -11.05 10.05 13.22
N ALA A 415 -10.47 9.56 12.12
CA ALA A 415 -10.60 10.10 10.77
C ALA A 415 -10.20 11.58 10.67
N ASN A 416 -9.23 12.00 11.48
CA ASN A 416 -8.70 13.35 11.49
C ASN A 416 -7.25 13.36 10.97
N PRO A 417 -6.99 13.89 9.76
CA PRO A 417 -5.63 13.91 9.21
C PRO A 417 -4.64 14.83 9.96
N ASN A 418 -5.08 15.49 11.04
CA ASN A 418 -4.24 16.36 11.88
C ASN A 418 -3.85 15.72 13.22
N THR A 419 -4.36 14.54 13.55
CA THR A 419 -3.91 13.75 14.69
C THR A 419 -2.79 12.81 14.26
N GLY A 420 -2.20 12.15 15.24
CA GLY A 420 -1.11 11.24 14.98
C GLY A 420 0.20 11.91 14.60
N TYR A 421 1.12 11.08 14.15
CA TYR A 421 2.32 11.52 13.48
C TYR A 421 1.99 11.59 11.98
N PRO A 422 2.12 12.74 11.32
CA PRO A 422 1.78 12.80 9.91
C PRO A 422 2.83 11.97 9.14
N PRO A 423 2.43 10.95 8.37
CA PRO A 423 3.33 10.21 7.47
C PRO A 423 3.61 11.07 6.23
N THR A 424 4.14 12.27 6.49
CA THR A 424 4.64 13.17 5.46
C THR A 424 6.09 12.80 5.20
N ARG A 425 6.46 12.90 3.92
CA ARG A 425 7.82 12.65 3.42
C ARG A 425 8.88 13.64 3.98
N ASP A 426 8.50 14.54 4.88
CA ASP A 426 9.40 15.48 5.57
C ASP A 426 10.39 14.74 6.50
N ASP A 427 10.04 13.51 6.88
CA ASP A 427 10.84 12.59 7.66
C ASP A 427 11.24 11.38 6.80
N ASN A 428 12.47 10.89 7.01
CA ASN A 428 13.13 9.90 6.17
C ASN A 428 12.54 8.48 6.24
N CYS A 429 11.34 8.30 6.82
CA CYS A 429 10.82 6.98 7.23
C CYS A 429 9.33 6.74 6.92
N TYR A 430 8.61 7.70 6.32
CA TYR A 430 7.18 7.54 6.01
C TYR A 430 6.78 8.38 4.80
N PHE A 431 6.28 7.73 3.74
CA PHE A 431 6.17 8.39 2.45
C PHE A 431 4.74 8.51 1.93
N GLY A 432 4.25 9.75 1.94
CA GLY A 432 3.30 10.22 0.92
C GLY A 432 1.83 9.86 1.14
N ILE A 433 1.44 9.47 2.35
CA ILE A 433 0.04 9.17 2.66
C ILE A 433 -0.62 10.36 3.39
N ALA A 434 -1.76 10.83 2.88
CA ALA A 434 -2.54 11.90 3.49
C ALA A 434 -3.54 11.34 4.53
N ILE A 435 -3.01 10.92 5.68
CA ILE A 435 -3.75 10.31 6.79
C ILE A 435 -3.16 10.76 8.14
N GLY A 436 -3.96 10.81 9.21
CA GLY A 436 -3.45 11.02 10.57
C GLY A 436 -3.05 9.68 11.15
N ASP A 437 -1.76 9.34 11.19
CA ASP A 437 -1.35 8.05 11.71
C ASP A 437 -1.32 8.10 13.25
N ASP A 438 -2.37 7.62 13.91
CA ASP A 438 -2.55 7.61 15.38
C ASP A 438 -2.01 6.34 16.06
N CYS A 439 -1.99 5.23 15.33
CA CYS A 439 -1.36 3.99 15.79
C CYS A 439 -1.03 3.05 14.63
N GLU A 440 -0.12 2.12 14.91
CA GLU A 440 0.41 1.19 13.92
C GLU A 440 0.50 -0.23 14.51
N ALA A 441 0.40 -1.24 13.65
CA ALA A 441 0.86 -2.61 13.90
C ALA A 441 1.98 -2.94 12.89
N GLN A 442 3.10 -3.49 13.37
CA GLN A 442 4.35 -3.52 12.61
C GLN A 442 5.10 -4.84 12.79
N PHE A 443 5.96 -5.14 11.82
CA PHE A 443 6.98 -6.18 11.95
C PHE A 443 8.30 -5.79 11.31
N GLU A 444 9.38 -6.47 11.73
CA GLU A 444 10.74 -6.24 11.24
C GLU A 444 11.45 -7.55 10.88
N PHE A 445 12.18 -7.53 9.75
CA PHE A 445 13.20 -8.53 9.42
C PHE A 445 14.58 -7.89 9.37
N ILE A 446 15.61 -8.64 9.76
CA ILE A 446 17.01 -8.23 9.67
C ILE A 446 17.85 -9.42 9.22
N GLY A 447 18.67 -9.24 8.20
CA GLY A 447 19.53 -10.31 7.67
C GLY A 447 18.75 -11.58 7.24
N ASN A 448 17.57 -11.42 6.61
CA ASN A 448 16.63 -12.51 6.27
C ASN A 448 16.12 -13.32 7.48
N LYS A 449 16.08 -12.70 8.66
CA LYS A 449 15.53 -13.29 9.88
C LYS A 449 14.40 -12.41 10.39
N PHE A 450 13.27 -13.03 10.74
CA PHE A 450 12.19 -12.35 11.45
C PHE A 450 12.65 -12.00 12.88
N ILE A 451 12.46 -10.75 13.28
CA ILE A 451 13.00 -10.20 14.54
C ILE A 451 11.91 -9.90 15.57
N LYS A 452 10.86 -9.19 15.15
CA LYS A 452 9.79 -8.74 16.06
C LYS A 452 8.50 -8.39 15.32
N THR A 453 7.41 -8.44 16.06
CA THR A 453 6.20 -7.62 15.86
C THR A 453 6.02 -6.67 17.02
N PHE A 454 5.44 -5.50 16.76
CA PHE A 454 5.21 -4.48 17.77
C PHE A 454 4.11 -3.51 17.34
N PHE A 455 3.58 -2.76 18.29
CA PHE A 455 2.66 -1.67 18.02
C PHE A 455 3.41 -0.33 18.06
N GLY A 456 2.91 0.65 17.32
CA GLY A 456 3.28 2.06 17.46
C GLY A 456 2.08 2.85 17.99
N PHE A 457 2.29 3.71 18.97
CA PHE A 457 1.37 4.79 19.28
C PHE A 457 1.98 6.11 18.89
N THR A 458 1.26 6.88 18.10
CA THR A 458 1.75 8.07 17.40
C THR A 458 0.94 9.31 17.77
N GLY A 459 0.17 9.29 18.86
CA GLY A 459 -0.55 10.46 19.37
C GLY A 459 0.22 11.28 20.42
N MET A 460 -0.54 12.00 21.27
CA MET A 460 -0.01 12.84 22.33
C MET A 460 0.43 11.99 23.53
N GLY A 461 1.71 11.61 23.59
CA GLY A 461 2.23 10.90 24.75
C GLY A 461 3.72 10.62 24.69
N THR A 462 4.26 10.33 25.88
CA THR A 462 5.58 9.76 26.09
C THR A 462 5.48 8.25 26.33
N GLU A 463 6.62 7.59 26.48
CA GLU A 463 6.68 6.17 26.85
C GLU A 463 5.82 5.85 28.08
N LYS A 464 5.95 6.65 29.15
CA LYS A 464 5.17 6.41 30.37
C LYS A 464 3.66 6.45 30.13
N GLN A 465 3.17 7.45 29.40
CA GLN A 465 1.74 7.59 29.12
C GLN A 465 1.22 6.44 28.24
N SER A 466 2.02 6.00 27.29
CA SER A 466 1.69 4.88 26.39
C SER A 466 1.63 3.56 27.15
N ILE A 467 2.61 3.30 28.03
CA ILE A 467 2.63 2.09 28.86
C ILE A 467 1.50 2.10 29.89
N ASP A 468 1.24 3.24 30.54
CA ASP A 468 0.16 3.40 31.53
C ASP A 468 -1.25 3.37 30.90
N GLY A 469 -1.38 3.43 29.55
CA GLY A 469 -2.67 3.46 28.86
C GLY A 469 -3.47 4.75 29.12
N LYS A 470 -2.79 5.89 29.27
CA LYS A 470 -3.40 7.21 29.50
C LYS A 470 -3.17 8.09 28.28
N LEU A 471 -3.86 7.74 27.20
CA LEU A 471 -3.59 8.37 25.92
C LEU A 471 -4.53 9.52 25.58
N THR A 472 -4.01 10.40 24.72
CA THR A 472 -4.77 11.45 24.05
C THR A 472 -4.39 11.44 22.57
N LEU A 473 -5.37 11.45 21.68
CA LEU A 473 -5.13 11.62 20.24
C LEU A 473 -4.73 13.07 19.97
N GLY A 474 -3.85 13.28 19.00
CA GLY A 474 -3.35 14.61 18.66
C GLY A 474 -1.99 14.54 17.97
N PRO A 475 -1.51 15.68 17.45
CA PRO A 475 -0.32 15.71 16.62
C PRO A 475 0.93 15.29 17.41
N SER A 476 1.76 14.45 16.81
CA SER A 476 2.98 13.92 17.41
C SER A 476 4.21 14.11 16.52
N TYR A 477 5.35 13.59 16.98
CA TYR A 477 6.63 13.64 16.29
C TYR A 477 7.22 12.24 16.19
N TYR A 478 8.01 11.97 15.17
CA TYR A 478 8.66 10.67 15.05
C TYR A 478 9.59 10.35 16.25
N SER A 479 10.47 11.29 16.62
CA SER A 479 11.52 11.02 17.60
C SER A 479 11.29 11.69 18.96
N ALA A 480 11.84 11.06 20.02
CA ALA A 480 11.78 11.57 21.39
C ALA A 480 12.52 12.90 21.61
N LYS A 481 13.45 13.25 20.71
CA LYS A 481 14.28 14.46 20.80
C LYS A 481 14.19 15.29 19.53
N ASP A 482 14.13 16.60 19.70
CA ASP A 482 14.25 17.53 18.58
C ASP A 482 15.67 17.59 17.98
N LEU A 483 15.82 18.39 16.93
CA LEU A 483 17.11 18.59 16.24
C LEU A 483 18.20 19.22 17.13
N GLN A 484 17.86 19.72 18.32
CA GLN A 484 18.78 20.26 19.31
C GLN A 484 19.02 19.27 20.47
N GLY A 485 18.48 18.05 20.37
CA GLY A 485 18.59 17.02 21.39
C GLY A 485 17.67 17.24 22.60
N LYS A 486 16.75 18.21 22.55
CA LYS A 486 15.81 18.47 23.65
C LYS A 486 14.67 17.46 23.58
N MET A 487 14.34 16.89 24.73
CA MET A 487 13.21 15.96 24.86
C MET A 487 11.89 16.65 24.45
N ARG A 488 11.10 15.93 23.66
CA ARG A 488 9.72 16.27 23.34
C ARG A 488 8.78 15.70 24.39
N ASP A 489 7.63 16.32 24.54
CA ASP A 489 6.54 15.90 25.41
C ASP A 489 5.57 14.92 24.73
N ARG A 490 5.74 14.70 23.42
CA ARG A 490 4.99 13.77 22.59
C ARG A 490 5.86 13.24 21.46
N TYR A 491 5.80 11.94 21.21
CA TYR A 491 6.48 11.29 20.09
C TYR A 491 5.93 9.88 19.85
N LYS A 492 6.27 9.27 18.71
CA LYS A 492 5.97 7.86 18.43
C LYS A 492 6.60 6.95 19.49
N VAL A 493 5.79 6.12 20.11
CA VAL A 493 6.23 5.12 21.08
C VAL A 493 5.95 3.73 20.54
N GLU A 494 7.01 2.94 20.38
CA GLU A 494 6.91 1.54 20.05
C GLU A 494 6.80 0.70 21.32
N TYR A 495 5.89 -0.27 21.33
CA TYR A 495 5.67 -1.12 22.48
C TYR A 495 5.27 -2.55 22.08
N VAL A 496 5.51 -3.47 23.01
CA VAL A 496 5.14 -4.88 22.92
C VAL A 496 4.41 -5.29 24.19
N ASN A 497 3.54 -6.29 24.08
CA ASN A 497 2.98 -7.00 25.22
C ASN A 497 3.54 -8.42 25.25
N ARG A 498 4.10 -8.83 26.38
CA ARG A 498 4.67 -10.17 26.57
C ARG A 498 4.36 -10.66 27.97
N ASN A 499 3.77 -11.86 28.06
CA ASN A 499 3.36 -12.46 29.33
C ASN A 499 2.43 -11.52 30.12
N GLY A 500 1.50 -10.85 29.42
CA GLY A 500 0.57 -9.87 30.00
C GLY A 500 1.21 -8.58 30.53
N THR A 501 2.49 -8.31 30.22
CA THR A 501 3.18 -7.07 30.59
C THR A 501 3.56 -6.28 29.34
N ARG A 502 3.16 -5.00 29.34
CA ARG A 502 3.53 -4.05 28.30
C ARG A 502 4.88 -3.38 28.60
N SER A 503 5.76 -3.31 27.61
CA SER A 503 7.03 -2.59 27.68
C SER A 503 7.33 -1.88 26.37
N THR A 504 8.15 -0.83 26.43
CA THR A 504 8.67 -0.19 25.21
C THR A 504 9.59 -1.14 24.47
N THR A 505 9.68 -0.98 23.15
CA THR A 505 10.66 -1.65 22.31
C THR A 505 11.37 -0.63 21.44
N HIS A 506 12.50 -1.01 20.87
CA HIS A 506 13.28 -0.17 19.97
C HIS A 506 13.75 -0.99 18.78
N ASP A 507 14.27 -0.30 17.77
CA ASP A 507 15.04 -0.87 16.66
C ASP A 507 16.00 -1.98 17.12
N TYR A 508 16.11 -3.04 16.31
CA TYR A 508 17.01 -4.19 16.54
C TYR A 508 16.73 -5.00 17.83
N THR A 509 15.67 -4.68 18.57
CA THR A 509 15.30 -5.43 19.77
C THR A 509 14.49 -6.66 19.40
N GLU A 510 15.01 -7.86 19.66
CA GLU A 510 14.27 -9.09 19.39
C GLU A 510 13.01 -9.22 20.25
N GLY A 511 12.01 -9.85 19.64
CA GLY A 511 10.86 -10.43 20.31
C GLY A 511 9.53 -9.82 19.88
N THR A 512 8.54 -10.69 19.85
CA THR A 512 7.21 -10.45 19.30
C THR A 512 6.24 -10.03 20.39
N SER A 513 5.29 -9.16 20.06
CA SER A 513 4.11 -8.91 20.91
C SER A 513 3.14 -10.09 20.80
N GLU A 514 2.66 -10.65 21.91
CA GLU A 514 1.76 -11.82 21.91
C GLU A 514 0.40 -11.56 21.22
N ASP A 515 0.03 -10.28 21.13
CA ASP A 515 -1.17 -9.76 20.46
C ASP A 515 -1.04 -9.69 18.92
N LEU A 516 0.14 -9.96 18.38
CA LEU A 516 0.46 -9.87 16.96
C LEU A 516 1.01 -11.20 16.44
N ILE A 517 0.43 -11.73 15.38
CA ILE A 517 0.99 -12.86 14.63
C ILE A 517 0.96 -12.53 13.15
N ILE A 518 2.04 -12.87 12.45
CA ILE A 518 2.13 -12.75 11.01
C ILE A 518 2.36 -14.11 10.35
N ALA A 519 2.04 -14.19 9.06
CA ALA A 519 2.44 -15.30 8.21
C ALA A 519 2.86 -14.83 6.82
N LEU A 520 3.84 -15.51 6.24
CA LEU A 520 4.28 -15.31 4.86
C LEU A 520 3.72 -16.39 3.93
N SER A 521 3.47 -16.05 2.67
CA SER A 521 3.23 -17.07 1.64
C SER A 521 4.48 -17.91 1.42
N ALA A 522 4.33 -19.07 0.79
CA ALA A 522 5.44 -19.98 0.51
C ALA A 522 6.55 -19.36 -0.36
N ASP A 523 6.22 -18.35 -1.17
CA ASP A 523 7.18 -17.57 -1.94
C ASP A 523 7.51 -16.21 -1.33
N GLY A 524 6.87 -15.87 -0.21
CA GLY A 524 7.02 -14.63 0.53
C GLY A 524 6.46 -13.38 -0.16
N SER A 525 5.78 -13.51 -1.31
CA SER A 525 5.18 -12.36 -2.00
C SER A 525 3.91 -11.83 -1.34
N GLU A 526 3.32 -12.58 -0.40
CA GLU A 526 2.17 -12.16 0.39
C GLU A 526 2.49 -12.26 1.88
N VAL A 527 1.94 -11.33 2.67
CA VAL A 527 1.96 -11.37 4.13
C VAL A 527 0.58 -11.11 4.67
N GLU A 528 0.25 -11.79 5.77
CA GLU A 528 -0.92 -11.51 6.59
C GLU A 528 -0.50 -11.25 8.04
N MET A 529 -1.28 -10.43 8.72
CA MET A 529 -1.12 -10.14 10.13
C MET A 529 -2.48 -10.15 10.81
N ARG A 530 -2.54 -10.69 12.03
CA ARG A 530 -3.61 -10.36 12.97
C ARG A 530 -3.09 -9.46 14.09
N ALA A 531 -3.89 -8.50 14.49
CA ALA A 531 -3.67 -7.63 15.63
C ALA A 531 -4.85 -7.67 16.58
N GLU A 532 -4.62 -8.05 17.83
CA GLU A 532 -5.66 -8.04 18.86
C GLU A 532 -6.10 -6.59 19.13
N LEU A 533 -7.41 -6.34 19.09
CA LEU A 533 -7.97 -5.00 19.33
C LEU A 533 -7.55 -4.44 20.70
N ALA A 534 -7.43 -5.31 21.71
CA ALA A 534 -6.96 -4.94 23.05
C ALA A 534 -5.45 -4.66 23.14
N GLY A 535 -4.67 -5.04 22.12
CA GLY A 535 -3.26 -4.68 22.00
C GLY A 535 -3.08 -3.19 21.67
N PHE A 536 -4.08 -2.59 21.01
CA PHE A 536 -4.18 -1.14 20.88
C PHE A 536 -4.54 -0.53 22.25
N LEU A 537 -3.96 0.63 22.51
CA LEU A 537 -4.02 1.27 23.82
C LEU A 537 -5.43 1.83 24.16
N TRP A 538 -5.59 2.30 25.38
CA TRP A 538 -6.81 2.96 25.87
C TRP A 538 -6.59 4.45 26.02
N ASP A 539 -7.66 5.22 25.88
CA ASP A 539 -7.67 6.64 26.22
C ASP A 539 -7.65 6.84 27.75
N GLU A 540 -7.50 8.10 28.18
CA GLU A 540 -7.49 8.49 29.59
C GLU A 540 -8.76 8.11 30.38
N ASN A 541 -9.87 7.78 29.70
CA ASN A 541 -11.12 7.33 30.31
C ASN A 541 -11.25 5.80 30.35
N GLY A 542 -10.23 5.07 29.91
CA GLY A 542 -10.22 3.61 29.85
C GLY A 542 -11.02 3.04 28.67
N LYS A 543 -11.32 3.84 27.65
CA LYS A 543 -11.97 3.38 26.42
C LYS A 543 -10.91 2.94 25.40
N PRO A 544 -11.06 1.79 24.72
CA PRO A 544 -10.13 1.41 23.65
C PRO A 544 -10.10 2.47 22.53
N ILE A 545 -8.91 2.81 22.03
CA ILE A 545 -8.78 3.76 20.91
C ILE A 545 -9.14 3.11 19.57
N VAL A 546 -9.07 1.78 19.49
CA VAL A 546 -9.56 0.97 18.36
C VAL A 546 -10.59 -0.04 18.91
N SER A 547 -11.81 -0.02 18.37
CA SER A 547 -12.89 -0.89 18.85
C SER A 547 -13.91 -1.22 17.76
N THR A 548 -14.67 -2.30 17.95
CA THR A 548 -15.78 -2.65 17.05
C THR A 548 -16.83 -1.52 16.99
N GLY A 549 -17.40 -1.31 15.81
CA GLY A 549 -18.31 -0.21 15.50
C GLY A 549 -17.64 1.09 15.07
N GLN A 550 -16.33 1.25 15.30
CA GLN A 550 -15.57 2.44 14.94
C GLN A 550 -15.31 2.50 13.42
N ILE A 551 -15.13 3.72 12.92
CA ILE A 551 -14.71 4.00 11.54
C ILE A 551 -13.29 4.53 11.61
N ILE A 552 -12.39 3.92 10.84
CA ILE A 552 -10.97 4.28 10.76
C ILE A 552 -10.58 4.56 9.30
N ASN A 553 -9.52 5.32 9.09
CA ASN A 553 -8.79 5.28 7.82
C ASN A 553 -7.55 4.43 8.00
N ILE A 554 -7.17 3.67 6.96
CA ILE A 554 -6.04 2.75 7.08
C ILE A 554 -5.28 2.60 5.76
N ALA A 555 -3.96 2.51 5.87
CA ALA A 555 -3.06 2.16 4.77
C ALA A 555 -1.94 1.24 5.28
N VAL A 556 -1.10 0.77 4.37
CA VAL A 556 0.11 -0.01 4.69
C VAL A 556 1.32 0.60 3.99
N GLY A 557 2.48 0.53 4.63
CA GLY A 557 3.76 0.79 3.98
C GLY A 557 4.76 -0.33 4.21
N ALA A 558 5.72 -0.40 3.30
CA ALA A 558 6.84 -1.31 3.35
C ALA A 558 8.12 -0.56 3.05
N GLU A 559 9.17 -0.83 3.81
CA GLU A 559 10.50 -0.26 3.61
C GLU A 559 11.56 -1.32 3.75
N GLY A 560 12.63 -1.24 2.97
CA GLY A 560 13.67 -2.25 3.05
C GLY A 560 14.97 -1.81 2.42
N SER A 561 16.06 -2.33 2.95
CA SER A 561 17.36 -2.22 2.31
C SER A 561 17.38 -2.95 0.97
N SER A 562 18.16 -2.42 0.04
CA SER A 562 18.30 -2.97 -1.31
C SER A 562 19.60 -3.74 -1.50
N ASP A 563 20.23 -4.17 -0.40
CA ASP A 563 21.55 -4.82 -0.38
C ASP A 563 21.52 -6.18 -1.06
N PHE A 564 20.38 -6.88 -1.02
CA PHE A 564 20.14 -8.07 -1.82
C PHE A 564 20.25 -7.81 -3.33
N TYR A 565 19.88 -6.61 -3.78
CA TYR A 565 19.93 -6.17 -5.17
C TYR A 565 21.23 -5.44 -5.53
N GLY A 566 22.22 -5.45 -4.63
CA GLY A 566 23.52 -4.82 -4.85
C GLY A 566 23.50 -3.30 -4.72
N SER A 567 22.54 -2.73 -3.99
CA SER A 567 22.50 -1.30 -3.64
C SER A 567 22.51 -1.10 -2.13
N ASP A 568 23.20 -0.06 -1.66
CA ASP A 568 23.19 0.34 -0.24
C ASP A 568 22.02 1.26 0.11
N ASP A 569 21.17 1.56 -0.87
CA ASP A 569 20.01 2.44 -0.72
C ASP A 569 18.78 1.70 -0.15
N TRP A 570 17.90 2.46 0.48
CA TRP A 570 16.58 1.98 0.89
C TRP A 570 15.62 2.02 -0.31
N GLY A 571 14.67 1.10 -0.33
CA GLY A 571 13.44 1.17 -1.09
C GLY A 571 12.26 1.32 -0.15
N ALA A 572 11.18 1.96 -0.61
CA ALA A 572 9.93 2.01 0.12
C ALA A 572 8.75 2.17 -0.82
N ASP A 573 7.59 1.78 -0.31
CA ASP A 573 6.30 1.98 -0.96
C ASP A 573 5.16 2.08 0.06
N SER A 574 4.00 2.55 -0.38
CA SER A 574 2.83 2.75 0.45
C SER A 574 1.54 2.64 -0.34
N SER A 575 0.63 1.82 0.15
CA SER A 575 -0.66 1.63 -0.50
C SER A 575 -1.51 2.91 -0.49
N PRO A 576 -2.53 3.02 -1.36
CA PRO A 576 -3.60 3.99 -1.19
C PRO A 576 -4.27 3.84 0.18
N VAL A 577 -5.00 4.86 0.61
CA VAL A 577 -5.76 4.81 1.87
C VAL A 577 -7.12 4.16 1.64
N ILE A 578 -7.47 3.21 2.50
CA ILE A 578 -8.85 2.76 2.68
C ILE A 578 -9.53 3.74 3.64
N TYR A 579 -10.26 4.70 3.09
CA TYR A 579 -11.03 5.66 3.88
C TYR A 579 -12.32 5.04 4.40
N GLY A 580 -12.66 5.33 5.65
CA GLY A 580 -13.97 4.98 6.22
C GLY A 580 -14.18 3.48 6.49
N TYR A 581 -13.11 2.72 6.73
CA TYR A 581 -13.23 1.30 7.09
C TYR A 581 -13.98 1.18 8.43
N LYS A 582 -15.12 0.49 8.42
CA LYS A 582 -15.89 0.22 9.64
C LYS A 582 -15.49 -1.12 10.23
N ILE A 583 -14.95 -1.09 11.45
CA ILE A 583 -14.67 -2.28 12.25
C ILE A 583 -16.03 -2.90 12.64
N GLN A 584 -16.34 -4.07 12.13
CA GLN A 584 -17.70 -4.64 12.22
C GLN A 584 -17.96 -5.57 13.38
#